data_AF-A0A954IGH7-F1
#
_entry.id   AF-A0A954IGH7-F1
#
_cell.length_a   1.000
_cell.length_b   1.000
_cell.length_c   1.000
_cell.angle_alpha   90.00
_cell.angle_beta   90.00
_cell.angle_gamma   90.00
#
_symmetry.space_group_name_H-M   'P 1'
#
loop_
_entity.id
_entity.type
_entity.pdbx_description
1 polymer ?
#
loop_
_entity_poly.entity_id
_entity_poly.type
_entity_poly.pdbx_seq_one_letter_code
_entity_poly.pdbx_strand_id
1 'polypeptide(L)'
;MLHAAAATFRANSGYAIVEPAHMELAQPDIPTAFQRCVEQGAEIVIVFPYFLSPGRHWSEDIPRLVQNAAVRYPDVQWLVTAPFGLHPAMNQIIKDRIRHCLEQTFPSATNDASPIGCDVCGTEPRCSSRNSSRAP
;
A
#
# COMPACT_ATOMS: atom_id res chain seq x y z
N MET A 1 -0.01 9.52 0.07
CA MET A 1 -0.47 8.11 -0.08
C MET A 1 -0.01 7.23 1.07
N LEU A 2 1.31 7.05 1.31
CA LEU A 2 1.79 6.13 2.36
C LEU A 2 1.22 6.42 3.76
N HIS A 3 1.22 7.69 4.20
CA HIS A 3 0.62 8.07 5.49
C HIS A 3 -0.87 7.72 5.59
N ALA A 4 -1.64 7.95 4.52
CA ALA A 4 -3.07 7.61 4.48
C ALA A 4 -3.28 6.09 4.50
N ALA A 5 -2.43 5.33 3.81
CA ALA A 5 -2.45 3.87 3.84
C ALA A 5 -2.13 3.34 5.26
N ALA A 6 -1.11 3.88 5.93
CA ALA A 6 -0.76 3.52 7.31
C ALA A 6 -1.91 3.84 8.28
N ALA A 7 -2.51 5.04 8.17
CA ALA A 7 -3.66 5.43 8.99
C ALA A 7 -4.88 4.53 8.75
N THR A 8 -5.18 4.22 7.49
CA THR A 8 -6.29 3.33 7.12
C THR A 8 -6.03 1.91 7.64
N PHE A 9 -4.81 1.40 7.49
CA PHE A 9 -4.45 0.08 8.01
C PHE A 9 -4.60 0.03 9.53
N ARG A 10 -4.08 1.03 10.26
CA ARG A 10 -4.22 1.13 11.72
C ARG A 10 -5.69 1.09 12.15
N ALA A 11 -6.56 1.84 11.47
CA ALA A 11 -7.98 1.92 11.79
C ALA A 11 -8.74 0.60 11.58
N ASN A 12 -8.26 -0.29 10.70
CA ASN A 12 -9.02 -1.44 10.22
C ASN A 12 -8.37 -2.81 10.48
N SER A 13 -7.19 -2.87 11.10
CA SER A 13 -6.40 -4.11 11.21
C SER A 13 -6.23 -4.65 12.64
N GLY A 14 -6.57 -3.86 13.66
CA GLY A 14 -6.32 -4.21 15.07
C GLY A 14 -4.87 -4.01 15.54
N TYR A 15 -3.95 -3.61 14.67
CA TYR A 15 -2.58 -3.22 15.07
C TYR A 15 -2.60 -1.81 15.68
N ALA A 16 -2.24 -1.71 16.97
CA ALA A 16 -2.28 -0.45 17.71
C ALA A 16 -1.20 0.56 17.26
N ILE A 17 -0.02 0.05 16.89
CA ILE A 17 1.18 0.80 16.52
C ILE A 17 1.43 0.58 15.02
N VAL A 18 1.32 1.64 14.22
CA VAL A 18 1.56 1.61 12.77
C VAL A 18 2.24 2.90 12.37
N GLU A 19 3.51 2.82 12.00
CA GLU A 19 4.30 3.96 11.51
C GLU A 19 4.54 3.83 10.00
N PRO A 20 4.26 4.87 9.19
CA PRO A 20 4.76 4.91 7.82
C PRO A 20 6.29 5.02 7.84
N ALA A 21 6.97 4.44 6.86
CA ALA A 21 8.42 4.53 6.74
C ALA A 21 8.83 4.67 5.27
N HIS A 22 9.71 5.63 5.00
CA HIS A 22 10.30 5.84 3.69
C HIS A 22 11.70 5.21 3.65
N MET A 23 12.01 4.50 2.57
CA MET A 23 13.36 3.96 2.39
C MET A 23 14.36 5.08 2.07
N GLU A 24 13.93 6.05 1.26
CA GLU A 24 14.73 7.20 0.81
C GLU A 24 13.82 8.43 0.58
N LEU A 25 14.44 9.60 0.38
CA LEU A 25 13.85 10.86 -0.10
C LEU A 25 12.83 11.57 0.81
N ALA A 26 12.29 10.89 1.83
CA ALA A 26 11.31 11.46 2.74
C ALA A 26 11.47 10.89 4.16
N GLN A 27 10.79 11.53 5.10
CA GLN A 27 10.78 11.16 6.51
C GLN A 27 9.34 10.78 6.94
N PRO A 28 9.18 9.94 7.98
CA PRO A 28 10.25 9.26 8.71
C PRO A 28 10.92 8.16 7.86
N ASP A 29 12.23 7.98 8.03
CA ASP A 29 12.95 6.84 7.45
C ASP A 29 12.72 5.55 8.25
N ILE A 30 13.19 4.42 7.72
CA ILE A 30 13.01 3.10 8.36
C ILE A 30 13.57 3.07 9.80
N PRO A 31 14.80 3.53 10.09
CA PRO A 31 15.29 3.57 11.46
C PRO A 31 14.43 4.45 12.39
N THR A 32 13.99 5.61 11.92
CA THR A 32 13.15 6.52 12.70
C THR A 32 11.78 5.90 13.00
N ALA A 33 11.14 5.29 12.02
CA ALA A 33 9.86 4.60 12.20
C ALA A 33 9.99 3.38 13.14
N PHE A 34 11.08 2.61 13.00
CA PHE A 34 11.38 1.50 13.91
C PHE A 34 11.49 1.99 15.36
N GLN A 35 12.29 3.02 15.60
CA GLN A 35 12.44 3.63 16.93
C GLN A 35 11.09 4.07 17.49
N ARG A 36 10.25 4.75 16.69
CA ARG A 36 8.92 5.19 17.12
C ARG A 36 8.00 4.04 17.50
N CYS A 37 8.08 2.90 16.81
CA CYS A 37 7.33 1.70 17.21
C CYS A 37 7.79 1.20 18.58
N VAL A 38 9.12 1.14 18.80
CA VAL A 38 9.69 0.69 20.09
C VAL A 38 9.35 1.65 21.23
N GLU A 39 9.42 2.96 21.02
CA GLU A 39 9.05 3.98 22.01
C GLU A 39 7.57 3.91 22.41
N GLN A 40 6.71 3.39 21.54
CA GLN A 40 5.30 3.11 21.82
C GLN A 40 5.06 1.75 22.50
N GLY A 41 6.12 0.99 22.77
CA GLY A 41 6.07 -0.29 23.49
C GLY A 41 5.98 -1.53 22.59
N ALA A 42 6.37 -1.45 21.31
CA ALA A 42 6.39 -2.63 20.45
C ALA A 42 7.50 -3.62 20.86
N GLU A 43 7.12 -4.86 21.17
CA GLU A 43 8.04 -5.99 21.40
C GLU A 43 8.46 -6.67 20.08
N ILE A 44 7.62 -6.56 19.05
CA ILE A 44 7.87 -7.09 17.71
C ILE A 44 7.61 -6.00 16.68
N VAL A 45 8.60 -5.69 15.84
CA VAL A 45 8.47 -4.75 14.72
C VAL A 45 8.37 -5.51 13.39
N ILE A 46 7.21 -5.41 12.74
CA ILE A 46 6.93 -6.02 11.44
C ILE A 46 7.06 -4.96 10.36
N VAL A 47 8.00 -5.15 9.44
CA VAL A 47 8.22 -4.22 8.32
C VAL A 47 7.59 -4.79 7.06
N PHE A 48 6.51 -4.16 6.61
CA PHE A 48 5.83 -4.49 5.36
C PHE A 48 6.30 -3.57 4.23
N PRO A 49 6.97 -4.08 3.18
CA PRO A 49 7.35 -3.28 2.03
C PRO A 49 6.12 -2.98 1.15
N TYR A 50 5.73 -1.70 1.08
CA TYR A 50 4.56 -1.24 0.31
C TYR A 50 4.86 -1.15 -1.20
N PHE A 51 5.22 -2.28 -1.81
CA PHE A 51 5.60 -2.41 -3.22
C PHE A 51 4.75 -3.46 -3.94
N LEU A 52 4.51 -3.25 -5.24
CA LEU A 52 3.77 -4.23 -6.06
C LEU A 52 4.62 -5.47 -6.39
N SER A 53 5.91 -5.29 -6.63
CA SER A 53 6.80 -6.36 -7.10
C SER A 53 8.00 -6.54 -6.17
N PRO A 54 8.51 -7.77 -6.03
CA PRO A 54 9.79 -8.01 -5.37
C PRO A 54 10.94 -7.40 -6.17
N GLY A 55 12.02 -7.07 -5.48
CA GLY A 55 13.25 -6.53 -6.07
C GLY A 55 14.32 -6.33 -5.01
N ARG A 56 15.48 -5.80 -5.42
CA ARG A 56 16.66 -5.63 -4.56
C ARG A 56 16.36 -4.89 -3.26
N HIS A 57 15.54 -3.85 -3.32
CA HIS A 57 15.14 -3.08 -2.14
C HIS A 57 14.47 -3.92 -1.06
N TRP A 58 13.65 -4.90 -1.46
CA TRP A 58 13.01 -5.81 -0.54
C TRP A 58 13.97 -6.89 -0.03
N SER A 59 14.75 -7.51 -0.91
CA SER A 59 15.59 -8.66 -0.54
C SER A 59 16.88 -8.29 0.19
N GLU A 60 17.37 -7.07 0.03
CA GLU A 60 18.68 -6.64 0.57
C GLU A 60 18.58 -5.36 1.40
N ASP A 61 18.09 -4.26 0.82
CA ASP A 61 18.24 -2.92 1.42
C ASP A 61 17.39 -2.76 2.69
N ILE A 62 16.10 -3.09 2.62
CA ILE A 62 15.19 -2.96 3.76
C ILE A 62 15.63 -3.86 4.93
N PRO A 63 15.90 -5.18 4.74
CA PRO A 63 16.43 -6.03 5.81
C PRO A 63 17.68 -5.45 6.47
N ARG A 64 18.62 -4.91 5.68
CA ARG A 64 19.84 -4.28 6.20
C ARG A 64 19.52 -3.02 7.04
N LEU A 65 18.61 -2.17 6.58
CA LEU A 65 18.21 -0.96 7.31
C LEU A 65 17.52 -1.31 8.64
N VAL A 66 16.63 -2.31 8.63
CA VAL A 66 15.94 -2.80 9.83
C VAL A 66 16.93 -3.43 10.81
N GLN A 67 17.84 -4.28 10.32
CA GLN A 67 18.89 -4.88 11.15
C GLN A 67 19.74 -3.82 11.84
N ASN A 68 20.16 -2.78 11.11
CA ASN A 68 20.95 -1.68 11.68
C ASN A 68 20.17 -0.89 12.75
N ALA A 69 18.86 -0.69 12.56
CA ALA A 69 18.02 -0.03 13.56
C ALA A 69 17.86 -0.89 14.83
N ALA A 70 17.67 -2.20 14.65
CA ALA A 70 17.47 -3.16 15.73
C ALA A 70 18.68 -3.34 16.65
N VAL A 71 19.91 -3.00 16.21
CA VAL A 71 21.12 -3.03 17.06
C VAL A 71 20.93 -2.25 18.38
N ARG A 72 20.13 -1.18 18.36
CA ARG A 72 19.85 -0.35 19.56
C ARG A 72 18.82 -0.95 20.50
N TYR A 73 18.11 -2.00 20.08
CA TYR A 73 16.95 -2.57 20.75
C TYR A 73 17.05 -4.11 20.77
N PRO A 74 18.01 -4.68 21.52
CA PRO A 74 18.32 -6.12 21.47
C PRO A 74 17.17 -7.04 21.88
N ASP A 75 16.24 -6.55 22.69
CA ASP A 75 15.07 -7.31 23.16
C ASP A 75 13.87 -7.25 22.20
N VAL A 76 13.95 -6.41 21.16
CA VAL A 76 12.87 -6.23 20.17
C VAL A 76 13.07 -7.18 19.00
N GLN A 77 12.08 -8.04 18.77
CA GLN A 77 12.08 -8.93 17.60
C GLN A 77 11.69 -8.15 16.35
N TRP A 78 12.15 -8.60 15.18
CA TRP A 78 11.77 -7.98 13.92
C TRP A 78 11.72 -8.97 12.77
N LEU A 79 10.89 -8.66 11.78
CA LEU A 79 10.84 -9.38 10.51
C LEU A 79 10.48 -8.43 9.38
N VAL A 80 10.91 -8.79 8.16
CA VAL A 80 10.50 -8.12 6.92
C VAL A 80 9.63 -9.10 6.13
N THR A 81 8.42 -8.67 5.78
CA THR A 81 7.47 -9.53 5.04
C THR A 81 7.82 -9.53 3.54
N ALA A 82 7.15 -10.41 2.77
CA ALA A 82 7.04 -10.20 1.33
C ALA A 82 6.24 -8.90 1.03
N PRO A 83 6.53 -8.22 -0.08
CA PRO A 83 5.67 -7.15 -0.61
C PRO A 83 4.37 -7.74 -1.18
N PHE A 84 3.50 -6.91 -1.77
CA PHE A 84 2.19 -7.36 -2.28
C PHE A 84 2.29 -8.51 -3.29
N GLY A 85 3.19 -8.41 -4.27
CA GLY A 85 3.32 -9.42 -5.32
C GLY A 85 2.00 -9.73 -6.04
N LEU A 86 1.81 -11.00 -6.37
CA LEU A 86 0.58 -11.52 -7.01
C LEU A 86 -0.41 -12.08 -5.97
N HIS A 87 -0.56 -11.42 -4.82
CA HIS A 87 -1.54 -11.82 -3.82
C HIS A 87 -2.95 -11.92 -4.46
N PRO A 88 -3.77 -12.95 -4.16
CA PRO A 88 -5.06 -13.15 -4.83
C PRO A 88 -6.00 -11.92 -4.79
N ALA A 89 -5.97 -11.14 -3.71
CA ALA A 89 -6.75 -9.91 -3.59
C ALA A 89 -6.37 -8.83 -4.61
N MET A 90 -5.15 -8.86 -5.17
CA MET A 90 -4.74 -7.93 -6.22
C MET A 90 -5.62 -8.07 -7.47
N ASN A 91 -6.02 -9.29 -7.83
CA ASN A 91 -6.93 -9.51 -8.93
C ASN A 91 -8.31 -8.90 -8.68
N GLN A 92 -8.78 -8.91 -7.43
CA GLN A 92 -10.04 -8.26 -7.06
C GLN A 92 -9.92 -6.74 -7.20
N ILE A 93 -8.85 -6.14 -6.70
CA ILE A 93 -8.61 -4.70 -6.84
C ILE A 93 -8.56 -4.30 -8.32
N ILE A 94 -7.87 -5.08 -9.17
CA ILE A 94 -7.82 -4.84 -10.63
C ILE A 94 -9.23 -4.89 -11.24
N LYS A 95 -10.01 -5.94 -10.91
CA LYS A 95 -11.39 -6.07 -11.37
C LYS A 95 -12.26 -4.89 -10.93
N ASP A 96 -12.11 -4.43 -9.70
CA ASP A 96 -12.87 -3.33 -9.15
C ASP A 96 -12.53 -2.00 -9.85
N ARG A 97 -11.26 -1.74 -10.16
CA ARG A 97 -10.86 -0.58 -10.97
C ARG A 97 -11.41 -0.64 -12.39
N ILE A 98 -11.37 -1.82 -13.03
CA ILE A 98 -11.93 -2.01 -14.38
C ILE A 98 -13.44 -1.80 -14.35
N ARG A 99 -14.16 -2.43 -13.41
CA ARG A 99 -15.61 -2.31 -13.26
C ARG A 99 -16.01 -0.85 -13.08
N HIS A 100 -15.36 -0.14 -12.16
CA HIS A 100 -15.60 1.29 -11.96
C HIS A 100 -15.51 2.09 -13.27
N CYS A 101 -14.46 1.90 -14.06
CA CYS A 101 -14.33 2.62 -15.32
C CYS A 101 -15.33 2.17 -16.39
N LEU A 102 -15.68 0.88 -16.46
CA LEU A 102 -16.72 0.40 -17.37
C LEU A 102 -18.08 0.99 -17.03
N GLU A 103 -18.46 1.05 -15.75
CA GLU A 103 -19.71 1.67 -15.30
C GLU A 103 -19.78 3.15 -15.66
N GLN A 104 -18.67 3.88 -15.49
CA GLN A 104 -18.61 5.32 -15.81
C GLN A 104 -18.60 5.60 -17.32
N THR A 105 -18.02 4.72 -18.12
CA THR A 105 -17.75 4.99 -19.55
C THR A 105 -18.75 4.31 -20.48
N PHE A 106 -19.21 3.11 -20.10
CA PHE A 106 -20.13 2.26 -20.84
C PHE A 106 -21.22 1.68 -19.91
N PRO A 107 -22.15 2.51 -19.38
CA PRO A 107 -23.13 2.07 -18.38
C PRO A 107 -24.00 0.88 -18.84
N SER A 108 -24.22 0.75 -20.14
CA SER A 108 -25.01 -0.34 -20.75
C SER A 108 -24.28 -1.69 -20.78
N ALA A 109 -22.99 -1.75 -20.44
CA ALA A 109 -22.16 -2.96 -20.46
C ALA A 109 -22.14 -3.70 -19.11
N THR A 110 -22.76 -3.15 -18.07
CA THR A 110 -22.74 -3.70 -16.71
C THR A 110 -24.15 -3.88 -16.16
N ASN A 111 -24.49 -5.12 -15.75
CA ASN A 111 -25.76 -5.45 -15.09
C ASN A 111 -25.65 -5.43 -13.55
N ASP A 112 -24.53 -4.94 -13.00
CA ASP A 112 -24.28 -4.93 -11.55
C ASP A 112 -24.89 -3.68 -10.91
N ALA A 113 -25.59 -3.86 -9.79
CA ALA A 113 -26.46 -2.85 -9.19
C ALA A 113 -25.77 -1.98 -8.13
N SER A 114 -24.53 -2.31 -7.74
CA SER A 114 -23.84 -1.58 -6.67
C SER A 114 -22.60 -0.86 -7.20
N PRO A 115 -22.62 0.48 -7.27
CA PRO A 115 -21.48 1.24 -7.77
C PRO A 115 -20.25 1.03 -6.89
N ILE A 116 -19.11 0.75 -7.53
CA ILE A 116 -17.83 0.65 -6.83
C ILE A 116 -17.14 2.02 -6.88
N GLY A 117 -16.87 2.59 -5.71
CA GLY A 117 -16.10 3.83 -5.60
C GLY A 117 -14.62 3.66 -6.00
N CYS A 118 -13.99 4.75 -6.44
CA CYS A 118 -12.56 4.79 -6.74
C CYS A 118 -11.88 5.97 -6.03
N ASP A 119 -11.17 5.68 -4.94
CA ASP A 119 -10.38 6.66 -4.16
C ASP A 119 -9.30 7.39 -4.98
N VAL A 120 -8.78 6.75 -6.04
CA VAL A 120 -7.77 7.35 -6.93
C VAL A 120 -8.41 8.27 -7.98
N CYS A 121 -9.61 7.92 -8.44
CA CYS A 121 -10.34 8.65 -9.47
C CYS A 121 -10.98 9.92 -8.89
N GLY A 122 -11.38 9.86 -7.61
CA GLY A 122 -12.12 10.93 -6.94
C GLY A 122 -13.56 11.02 -7.43
N THR A 123 -14.13 12.22 -7.40
CA THR A 123 -15.51 12.51 -7.87
C THR A 123 -15.58 12.90 -9.36
N GLU A 124 -14.44 13.02 -10.03
CA GLU A 124 -14.36 13.41 -11.44
C GLU A 124 -14.03 12.20 -12.34
N PRO A 125 -14.55 12.15 -13.58
CA PRO A 125 -14.26 11.05 -14.49
C PRO A 125 -12.79 11.11 -14.94
N ARG A 126 -11.94 10.28 -14.32
CA ARG A 126 -10.53 10.09 -14.71
C ARG A 126 -10.29 8.92 -15.66
N CYS A 127 -11.31 8.08 -15.87
CA CYS A 127 -11.26 7.00 -16.86
C CYS A 127 -11.28 7.62 -18.27
N SER A 128 -10.33 7.23 -19.12
CA SER A 128 -10.23 7.73 -20.49
C SER A 128 -10.67 6.67 -21.50
N SER A 129 -11.51 7.07 -22.45
CA SER A 129 -11.89 6.25 -23.61
C SER A 129 -11.70 7.03 -24.90
N ARG A 130 -11.35 6.32 -25.97
CA ARG A 130 -11.54 6.85 -27.33
C ARG A 130 -13.01 6.70 -27.68
N ASN A 131 -13.74 7.81 -27.78
CA ASN A 131 -15.02 7.79 -28.50
C ASN A 131 -14.74 7.42 -29.96
N SER A 132 -15.52 6.48 -30.51
CA SER A 132 -15.52 6.08 -31.92
C SER A 132 -16.01 7.18 -32.89
N SER A 133 -16.06 8.45 -32.45
CA SER A 133 -16.50 9.60 -33.26
C SER A 133 -15.35 10.52 -33.72
N ARG A 134 -14.10 10.11 -33.56
CA ARG A 134 -12.98 10.67 -34.33
C ARG A 134 -12.17 9.56 -34.98
N ALA A 135 -12.59 9.20 -36.19
CA ALA A 135 -11.70 8.68 -37.22
C ALA A 135 -10.65 9.78 -37.56
N PRO A 136 -9.44 9.40 -38.02
CA PRO A 136 -8.27 10.29 -38.13
C PRO A 136 -8.51 11.56 -38.94
#